data_AF-A0A946EGD0-F1
#
_entry.id   AF-A0A946EGD0-F1
#
_cell.length_a   1.000
_cell.length_b   1.000
_cell.length_c   1.000
_cell.angle_alpha   90.00
_cell.angle_beta   90.00
_cell.angle_gamma   90.00
#
_symmetry.space_group_name_H-M   'P 1'
#
loop_
_entity.id
_entity.type
_entity.pdbx_description
1 polymer ?
#
loop_
_entity_poly.entity_id
_entity_poly.type
_entity_poly.pdbx_seq_one_letter_code
_entity_poly.pdbx_strand_id
1 'polypeptide(L)'
;MTDTEKHSNITSPRTADPEGFTDAGKAVARLQELYQQATEFLATAFAETRQSGAKGQRFRAYYPEIRLTCRSYSTVDSRLSFGHVAGPGTYATTVTRPDLFANYLRQQITLLLENHQTEIFIGPSKTPIPIHFALLNDTALSPSAATAAEFSLRDVFDVPDLTTTNDDIVNGVFKSASDGTDPLGPFTAQRVDYSLARLAHYTATDVEHFQNYVLFTNYQFYVSEFEAYARQALADPESGYTSFVSPGNQIITDP
;
A
#
# COMPACT_ATOMS: atom_id res chain seq x y z
N MET A 1 -31.76 20.15 -8.41
CA MET A 1 -31.28 19.57 -7.15
C MET A 1 -30.02 18.78 -7.49
N THR A 2 -28.88 19.44 -7.54
CA THR A 2 -27.55 18.81 -7.49
C THR A 2 -26.64 19.86 -6.90
N ASP A 3 -26.05 19.47 -5.77
CA ASP A 3 -25.26 20.27 -4.86
C ASP A 3 -24.15 21.00 -5.61
N THR A 4 -24.25 22.32 -5.56
CA THR A 4 -23.17 23.26 -5.87
C THR A 4 -21.89 22.76 -5.24
N GLU A 5 -20.83 22.66 -6.03
CA GLU A 5 -19.45 22.58 -5.58
C GLU A 5 -19.20 23.69 -4.54
N LYS A 6 -19.41 23.39 -3.27
CA LYS A 6 -18.83 24.16 -2.18
C LYS A 6 -17.34 24.02 -2.37
N HIS A 7 -16.72 25.06 -2.91
CA HIS A 7 -15.29 25.24 -3.01
C HIS A 7 -14.71 25.22 -1.59
N SER A 8 -14.55 24.01 -1.04
CA SER A 8 -13.80 23.76 0.18
C SER A 8 -12.35 24.02 -0.16
N ASN A 9 -11.70 24.90 0.60
CA ASN A 9 -10.29 25.20 0.44
C ASN A 9 -9.50 23.93 0.81
N ILE A 10 -9.07 23.16 -0.19
CA ILE A 10 -8.34 21.91 0.02
C ILE A 10 -6.91 22.25 0.46
N THR A 11 -6.54 21.77 1.63
CA THR A 11 -5.18 21.88 2.16
C THR A 11 -4.47 20.55 1.97
N SER A 12 -3.26 20.63 1.41
CA SER A 12 -2.42 19.48 1.10
C SER A 12 -0.99 19.75 1.54
N PRO A 13 -0.21 18.71 1.88
CA PRO A 13 1.20 18.88 2.18
C PRO A 13 1.94 19.39 0.95
N ARG A 14 2.96 20.22 1.16
CA ARG A 14 3.85 20.64 0.08
C ARG A 14 4.64 19.42 -0.40
N THR A 15 4.38 19.00 -1.63
CA THR A 15 5.11 17.92 -2.29
C THR A 15 6.06 18.50 -3.32
N ALA A 16 7.21 17.85 -3.50
CA ALA A 16 8.17 18.21 -4.55
C ALA A 16 7.76 17.57 -5.88
N ASP A 17 8.30 18.10 -6.98
CA ASP A 17 8.13 17.52 -8.31
C ASP A 17 8.69 16.09 -8.37
N PRO A 18 8.21 15.23 -9.29
CA PRO A 18 8.74 13.89 -9.49
C PRO A 18 10.26 13.90 -9.75
N GLU A 19 10.98 12.98 -9.11
CA GLU A 19 12.43 12.84 -9.21
C GLU A 19 12.79 11.51 -9.86
N GLY A 20 13.80 11.51 -10.74
CA GLY A 20 14.30 10.33 -11.44
C GLY A 20 15.39 9.60 -10.65
N PHE A 21 15.33 8.27 -10.63
CA PHE A 21 16.26 7.41 -9.90
C PHE A 21 16.80 6.29 -10.78
N THR A 22 18.10 6.03 -10.68
CA THR A 22 18.79 4.86 -11.22
C THR A 22 19.24 3.87 -10.14
N ASP A 23 18.86 4.13 -8.88
CA ASP A 23 19.18 3.29 -7.72
C ASP A 23 17.88 2.88 -7.03
N ALA A 24 17.62 1.58 -6.95
CA ALA A 24 16.40 1.04 -6.38
C ALA A 24 16.25 1.39 -4.89
N GLY A 25 17.35 1.43 -4.13
CA GLY A 25 17.34 1.79 -2.72
C GLY A 25 16.90 3.24 -2.51
N LYS A 26 17.45 4.18 -3.30
CA LYS A 26 17.05 5.60 -3.25
C LYS A 26 15.61 5.81 -3.70
N ALA A 27 15.16 5.10 -4.73
CA ALA A 27 13.76 5.15 -5.17
C ALA A 27 12.80 4.69 -4.06
N VAL A 28 13.11 3.59 -3.37
CA VAL A 28 12.31 3.10 -2.23
C VAL A 28 12.33 4.07 -1.06
N ALA A 29 13.49 4.63 -0.72
CA ALA A 29 13.58 5.65 0.33
C ALA A 29 12.70 6.86 0.00
N ARG A 30 12.67 7.30 -1.26
CA ARG A 30 11.80 8.39 -1.70
C ARG A 30 10.31 8.06 -1.58
N LEU A 31 9.91 6.83 -1.90
CA LEU A 31 8.54 6.35 -1.68
C LEU A 31 8.16 6.43 -0.20
N GLN A 32 9.07 6.01 0.69
CA GLN A 32 8.87 6.05 2.15
C GLN A 32 8.71 7.48 2.66
N GLU A 33 9.58 8.40 2.25
CA GLU A 33 9.48 9.83 2.62
C GLU A 33 8.14 10.45 2.21
N LEU A 34 7.73 10.25 0.95
CA LEU A 34 6.47 10.82 0.44
C LEU A 34 5.25 10.22 1.14
N TYR A 35 5.26 8.91 1.38
CA TYR A 35 4.18 8.24 2.09
C TYR A 35 4.09 8.72 3.55
N GLN A 36 5.22 8.78 4.25
CA GLN A 36 5.29 9.26 5.64
C GLN A 36 4.82 10.71 5.75
N GLN A 37 5.29 11.60 4.86
CA GLN A 37 4.85 12.99 4.85
C GLN A 37 3.33 13.12 4.66
N ALA A 38 2.75 12.30 3.77
CA ALA A 38 1.33 12.31 3.48
C ALA A 38 0.50 11.79 4.67
N THR A 39 0.91 10.69 5.31
CA THR A 39 0.17 10.11 6.44
C THR A 39 0.32 10.94 7.71
N GLU A 40 1.50 11.47 8.00
CA GLU A 40 1.72 12.39 9.12
C GLU A 40 0.87 13.65 9.00
N PHE A 41 0.83 14.26 7.80
CA PHE A 41 -0.03 15.41 7.53
C PHE A 41 -1.52 15.10 7.84
N LEU A 42 -2.02 13.95 7.36
CA LEU A 42 -3.39 13.54 7.60
C LEU A 42 -3.67 13.24 9.07
N ALA A 43 -2.73 12.60 9.77
CA ALA A 43 -2.85 12.28 11.19
C ALA A 43 -2.87 13.56 12.05
N THR A 44 -1.97 14.51 11.79
CA THR A 44 -1.95 15.82 12.46
C THR A 44 -3.26 16.58 12.22
N ALA A 45 -3.69 16.70 10.97
CA ALA A 45 -4.94 17.38 10.63
C ALA A 45 -6.16 16.72 11.29
N PHE A 46 -6.19 15.39 11.36
CA PHE A 46 -7.25 14.65 12.05
C PHE A 46 -7.27 14.93 13.55
N ALA A 47 -6.12 14.89 14.21
CA ALA A 47 -6.01 15.19 15.64
C ALA A 47 -6.45 16.64 15.97
N GLU A 48 -6.03 17.62 15.17
CA GLU A 48 -6.41 19.03 15.32
C GLU A 48 -7.90 19.26 15.08
N THR A 49 -8.48 18.63 14.06
CA THR A 49 -9.91 18.74 13.75
C THR A 49 -10.75 18.11 14.87
N ARG A 50 -10.30 16.99 15.45
CA ARG A 50 -10.98 16.35 16.59
C ARG A 50 -11.00 17.25 17.83
N GLN A 51 -9.96 18.04 18.07
CA GLN A 51 -9.89 18.94 19.23
C GLN A 51 -10.62 20.27 19.01
N SER A 52 -10.54 20.83 17.80
CA SER A 52 -11.00 22.21 17.53
C SER A 52 -12.29 22.30 16.72
N GLY A 53 -12.84 21.15 16.30
CA GLY A 53 -13.99 21.06 15.41
C GLY A 53 -13.65 21.32 13.93
N ALA A 54 -14.54 20.90 13.04
CA ALA A 54 -14.37 21.13 11.60
C ALA A 54 -14.63 22.61 11.25
N LYS A 55 -13.60 23.32 10.80
CA LYS A 55 -13.66 24.75 10.43
C LYS A 55 -13.98 24.98 8.95
N GLY A 56 -14.69 24.06 8.30
CA GLY A 56 -14.99 24.12 6.87
C GLY A 56 -13.79 23.94 5.94
N GLN A 57 -12.66 23.44 6.46
CA GLN A 57 -11.45 23.11 5.70
C GLN A 57 -11.47 21.63 5.31
N ARG A 58 -10.97 21.31 4.11
CA ARG A 58 -10.79 19.93 3.65
C ARG A 58 -9.29 19.62 3.59
N PHE A 59 -8.88 18.48 4.11
CA PHE A 59 -7.50 18.02 4.09
C PHE A 59 -7.35 16.83 3.14
N ARG A 60 -6.32 16.87 2.30
CA ARG A 60 -6.02 15.81 1.33
C ARG A 60 -4.53 15.62 1.17
N ALA A 61 -4.08 14.38 1.23
CA ALA A 61 -2.75 13.97 0.80
C ALA A 61 -2.87 12.79 -0.16
N TYR A 62 -1.80 12.51 -0.90
CA TYR A 62 -1.82 11.56 -2.02
C TYR A 62 -0.81 10.44 -1.79
N TYR A 63 -1.12 9.24 -2.28
CA TYR A 63 -0.14 8.15 -2.32
C TYR A 63 1.06 8.55 -3.19
N PRO A 64 2.27 8.06 -2.91
CA PRO A 64 3.36 8.12 -3.87
C PRO A 64 3.07 7.25 -5.11
N GLU A 65 3.72 7.59 -6.22
CA GLU A 65 3.65 6.91 -7.51
C GLU A 65 5.04 6.50 -7.98
N ILE A 66 5.14 5.31 -8.55
CA ILE A 66 6.26 4.87 -9.37
C ILE A 66 5.87 5.02 -10.83
N ARG A 67 6.69 5.68 -11.64
CA ARG A 67 6.48 5.86 -13.08
C ARG A 67 7.71 5.46 -13.89
N LEU A 68 7.47 4.67 -14.94
CA LEU A 68 8.47 4.20 -15.88
C LEU A 68 8.03 4.60 -17.29
N THR A 69 8.90 5.20 -18.09
CA THR A 69 8.65 5.44 -19.52
C THR A 69 9.61 4.61 -20.34
N CYS A 70 9.11 3.59 -21.01
CA CYS A 70 9.90 2.76 -21.91
C CYS A 70 9.75 3.26 -23.35
N ARG A 71 10.88 3.45 -24.06
CA ARG A 71 10.89 4.01 -25.43
C ARG A 71 11.05 2.96 -26.52
N SER A 72 11.43 1.73 -26.17
CA SER A 72 11.76 0.66 -27.11
C SER A 72 11.29 -0.69 -26.61
N TYR A 73 11.19 -1.65 -27.52
CA TYR A 73 11.07 -3.06 -27.14
C TYR A 73 12.46 -3.54 -26.68
N SER A 74 12.73 -3.43 -25.38
CA SER A 74 13.94 -3.97 -24.78
C SER A 74 13.94 -5.50 -24.86
N THR A 75 15.11 -6.09 -25.12
CA THR A 75 15.29 -7.54 -24.97
C THR A 75 15.33 -7.87 -23.48
N VAL A 76 14.19 -8.28 -22.95
CA VAL A 76 14.04 -8.70 -21.55
C VAL A 76 14.64 -10.10 -21.38
N ASP A 77 15.28 -10.34 -20.23
CA ASP A 77 15.64 -11.70 -19.82
C ASP A 77 14.38 -12.56 -19.60
N SER A 78 14.12 -13.48 -20.53
CA SER A 78 12.92 -14.32 -20.52
C SER A 78 12.92 -15.41 -19.43
N ARG A 79 13.98 -15.51 -18.61
CA ARG A 79 14.03 -16.48 -17.49
C ARG A 79 13.12 -16.08 -16.33
N LEU A 80 12.85 -14.78 -16.16
CA LEU A 80 11.89 -14.29 -15.18
C LEU A 80 10.57 -13.94 -15.87
N SER A 81 9.47 -14.45 -15.32
CA SER A 81 8.12 -14.13 -15.79
C SER A 81 7.62 -12.75 -15.35
N PHE A 82 8.45 -11.97 -14.64
CA PHE A 82 8.13 -10.66 -14.07
C PHE A 82 9.32 -9.69 -14.17
N GLY A 83 9.18 -8.48 -13.65
CA GLY A 83 10.26 -7.48 -13.63
C GLY A 83 10.47 -6.73 -14.94
N HIS A 84 9.46 -6.74 -15.83
CA HIS A 84 9.50 -6.05 -17.11
C HIS A 84 8.11 -5.57 -17.55
N VAL A 85 8.07 -4.73 -18.60
CA VAL A 85 6.85 -4.26 -19.25
C VAL A 85 6.84 -4.73 -20.72
N ALA A 86 5.64 -4.87 -21.30
CA ALA A 86 5.45 -5.55 -22.59
C ALA A 86 5.97 -4.78 -23.80
N GLY A 87 6.10 -3.45 -23.73
CA GLY A 87 6.56 -2.66 -24.86
C GLY A 87 6.78 -1.19 -24.52
N PRO A 88 7.02 -0.36 -25.56
CA PRO A 88 7.09 1.09 -25.43
C PRO A 88 5.78 1.64 -24.86
N GLY A 89 5.90 2.57 -23.92
CA GLY A 89 4.76 3.14 -23.23
C GLY A 89 5.16 3.76 -21.90
N THR A 90 4.19 4.41 -21.27
CA THR A 90 4.33 4.94 -19.92
C THR A 90 3.54 4.05 -18.97
N TYR A 91 4.20 3.58 -17.93
CA TYR A 91 3.62 2.69 -16.94
C TYR A 91 3.70 3.35 -15.56
N ALA A 92 2.62 3.28 -14.78
CA ALA A 92 2.63 3.80 -13.41
C ALA A 92 1.87 2.92 -12.43
N THR A 93 2.26 3.00 -11.15
CA THR A 93 1.51 2.41 -10.05
C THR A 93 1.58 3.29 -8.83
N THR A 94 0.47 3.41 -8.12
CA THR A 94 0.46 4.02 -6.78
C THR A 94 0.93 3.02 -5.74
N VAL A 95 1.60 3.50 -4.70
CA VAL A 95 2.21 2.66 -3.67
C VAL A 95 1.68 3.07 -2.29
N THR A 96 1.31 2.08 -1.48
CA THR A 96 1.04 2.21 -0.04
C THR A 96 2.03 1.35 0.74
N ARG A 97 2.18 1.61 2.04
CA ARG A 97 3.06 0.88 2.98
C ARG A 97 4.43 0.51 2.36
N PRO A 98 5.20 1.48 1.81
CA PRO A 98 6.52 1.20 1.24
C PRO A 98 7.54 0.72 2.29
N ASP A 99 7.24 0.87 3.58
CA ASP A 99 7.91 0.19 4.69
C ASP A 99 7.71 -1.33 4.66
N LEU A 100 6.45 -1.78 4.59
CA LEU A 100 6.07 -3.21 4.55
C LEU A 100 6.60 -3.88 3.29
N PHE A 101 6.48 -3.20 2.14
CA PHE A 101 6.86 -3.76 0.84
C PHE A 101 8.30 -3.42 0.42
N ALA A 102 9.15 -2.89 1.30
CA ALA A 102 10.47 -2.36 0.94
C ALA A 102 11.33 -3.36 0.14
N ASN A 103 11.37 -4.62 0.57
CA ASN A 103 12.15 -5.66 -0.12
C ASN A 103 11.56 -6.01 -1.49
N TYR A 104 10.24 -6.14 -1.58
CA TYR A 104 9.54 -6.37 -2.85
C TYR A 104 9.78 -5.22 -3.83
N LEU A 105 9.58 -3.98 -3.39
CA LEU A 105 9.76 -2.79 -4.22
C LEU A 105 11.21 -2.66 -4.70
N ARG A 106 12.20 -2.90 -3.81
CA ARG A 106 13.61 -2.88 -4.20
C ARG A 106 13.91 -3.91 -5.28
N GLN A 107 13.43 -5.15 -5.12
CA GLN A 107 13.63 -6.19 -6.12
C GLN A 107 12.99 -5.81 -7.47
N GLN A 108 11.73 -5.36 -7.47
CA GLN A 108 11.03 -5.02 -8.71
C GLN A 108 11.67 -3.83 -9.42
N ILE A 109 12.03 -2.78 -8.68
CA ILE A 109 12.69 -1.59 -9.25
C ILE A 109 14.06 -1.97 -9.81
N THR A 110 14.86 -2.80 -9.12
CA THR A 110 16.12 -3.31 -9.66
C THR A 110 15.93 -4.01 -11.00
N LEU A 111 14.95 -4.92 -11.10
CA LEU A 111 14.67 -5.63 -12.34
C LEU A 111 14.23 -4.68 -13.47
N LEU A 112 13.41 -3.67 -13.16
CA LEU A 112 12.98 -2.68 -14.15
C LEU A 112 14.16 -1.84 -14.66
N LEU A 113 15.06 -1.42 -13.77
CA LEU A 113 16.26 -0.68 -14.12
C LEU A 113 17.20 -1.52 -15.01
N GLU A 114 17.41 -2.79 -14.64
CA GLU A 114 18.27 -3.73 -15.38
C GLU A 114 17.70 -4.05 -16.77
N ASN A 115 16.39 -4.30 -16.87
CA ASN A 115 15.75 -4.72 -18.12
C ASN A 115 15.47 -3.56 -19.09
N HIS A 116 15.21 -2.34 -18.59
CA HIS A 116 14.81 -1.21 -19.44
C HIS A 116 15.86 -0.11 -19.56
N GLN A 117 16.90 -0.13 -18.73
CA GLN A 117 18.04 0.80 -18.79
C GLN A 117 17.60 2.28 -18.81
N THR A 118 16.55 2.61 -18.05
CA THR A 118 15.98 3.95 -17.94
C THR A 118 15.71 4.29 -16.49
N GLU A 119 15.61 5.58 -16.18
CA GLU A 119 15.26 6.07 -14.85
C GLU A 119 13.83 5.70 -14.47
N ILE A 120 13.64 5.47 -13.16
CA ILE A 120 12.34 5.34 -12.53
C ILE A 120 12.02 6.65 -11.84
N PHE A 121 10.85 7.22 -12.12
CA PHE A 121 10.39 8.47 -11.52
C PHE A 121 9.53 8.19 -10.30
N ILE A 122 9.83 8.87 -9.20
CA ILE A 122 9.06 8.81 -7.95
C ILE A 122 8.51 10.20 -7.64
N GLY A 123 7.20 10.28 -7.41
CA GLY A 123 6.54 11.55 -7.08
C GLY A 123 5.17 11.34 -6.42
N PRO A 124 4.48 12.42 -6.02
CA PRO A 124 3.10 12.32 -5.56
C PRO A 124 2.18 11.88 -6.71
N SER A 125 1.28 10.94 -6.44
CA SER A 125 0.20 10.58 -7.36
C SER A 125 -0.94 11.60 -7.33
N LYS A 126 -2.01 11.33 -8.10
CA LYS A 126 -3.29 12.03 -8.00
C LYS A 126 -4.33 11.26 -7.17
N THR A 127 -3.97 10.10 -6.62
CA THR A 127 -4.88 9.24 -5.84
C THR A 127 -4.83 9.64 -4.37
N PRO A 128 -5.92 10.14 -3.79
CA PRO A 128 -5.93 10.56 -2.39
C PRO A 128 -5.85 9.35 -1.45
N ILE A 129 -5.18 9.52 -0.31
CA ILE A 129 -5.14 8.53 0.77
C ILE A 129 -6.40 8.69 1.63
N PRO A 130 -7.27 7.67 1.72
CA PRO A 130 -8.37 7.69 2.66
C PRO A 130 -7.88 7.78 4.11
N ILE A 131 -8.50 8.63 4.92
CA ILE A 131 -8.07 8.87 6.31
C ILE A 131 -8.03 7.59 7.14
N HIS A 132 -8.93 6.64 6.86
CA HIS A 132 -9.00 5.35 7.54
C HIS A 132 -7.71 4.55 7.38
N PHE A 133 -7.06 4.66 6.22
CA PHE A 133 -5.82 3.94 5.91
C PHE A 133 -4.59 4.69 6.38
N ALA A 134 -4.60 6.04 6.33
CA ALA A 134 -3.54 6.86 6.89
C ALA A 134 -3.36 6.65 8.42
N LEU A 135 -4.42 6.27 9.12
CA LEU A 135 -4.44 6.06 10.57
C LEU A 135 -4.31 4.59 11.01
N LEU A 136 -4.16 3.63 10.08
CA LEU A 136 -4.16 2.19 10.41
C LEU A 136 -3.09 1.80 11.44
N ASN A 137 -1.94 2.47 11.43
CA ASN A 137 -0.81 2.18 12.33
C ASN A 137 -0.91 2.91 13.68
N ASP A 138 -1.88 3.81 13.87
CA ASP A 138 -2.09 4.54 15.13
C ASP A 138 -3.37 4.05 15.81
N THR A 139 -3.19 3.07 16.70
CA THR A 139 -4.30 2.47 17.47
C THR A 139 -5.02 3.46 18.37
N ALA A 140 -4.38 4.58 18.76
CA ALA A 140 -5.02 5.65 19.53
C ALA A 140 -5.93 6.54 18.67
N LEU A 141 -5.72 6.54 17.34
CA LEU A 141 -6.48 7.32 16.37
C LEU A 141 -7.42 6.47 15.48
N SER A 142 -7.56 5.17 15.77
CA SER A 142 -8.42 4.27 14.99
C SER A 142 -9.82 4.86 14.74
N PRO A 143 -10.38 4.77 13.51
CA PRO A 143 -11.68 5.35 13.17
C PRO A 143 -12.86 4.82 14.01
N SER A 144 -12.72 3.69 14.69
CA SER A 144 -13.72 3.23 15.67
C SER A 144 -13.80 4.11 16.92
N ALA A 145 -12.78 4.94 17.17
CA ALA A 145 -12.82 6.06 18.13
C ALA A 145 -13.35 7.36 17.49
N ALA A 146 -13.52 7.41 16.16
CA ALA A 146 -14.05 8.54 15.41
C ALA A 146 -15.58 8.56 15.30
N THR A 147 -16.28 7.52 15.76
CA THR A 147 -17.74 7.53 16.00
C THR A 147 -18.17 8.55 17.06
N ALA A 148 -17.22 9.20 17.74
CA ALA A 148 -17.44 10.33 18.65
C ALA A 148 -17.11 11.71 18.02
N ALA A 149 -16.79 11.79 16.72
CA ALA A 149 -16.50 13.07 16.09
C ALA A 149 -17.79 13.85 15.79
N GLU A 150 -17.87 15.10 16.26
CA GLU A 150 -19.01 16.03 16.01
C GLU A 150 -19.08 16.55 14.57
N PHE A 151 -18.34 15.94 13.63
CA PHE A 151 -18.25 16.37 12.23
C PHE A 151 -18.23 15.19 11.25
N SER A 152 -18.69 15.45 10.02
CA SER A 152 -18.65 14.47 8.93
C SER A 152 -17.22 14.28 8.42
N LEU A 153 -16.67 13.07 8.55
CA LEU A 153 -15.36 12.73 7.96
C LEU A 153 -15.32 12.95 6.45
N ARG A 154 -16.45 12.74 5.76
CA ARG A 154 -16.55 12.92 4.30
C ARG A 154 -16.43 14.38 3.89
N ASP A 155 -16.77 15.31 4.76
CA ASP A 155 -16.71 16.74 4.47
C ASP A 155 -15.28 17.27 4.63
N VAL A 156 -14.52 16.68 5.57
CA VAL A 156 -13.18 17.15 5.97
C VAL A 156 -12.06 16.34 5.32
N PHE A 157 -12.24 15.04 5.11
CA PHE A 157 -11.20 14.12 4.64
C PHE A 157 -11.68 13.26 3.46
N ASP A 158 -10.72 12.60 2.81
CA ASP A 158 -11.01 11.53 1.87
C ASP A 158 -11.32 10.23 2.62
N VAL A 159 -12.31 9.49 2.13
CA VAL A 159 -12.76 8.20 2.69
C VAL A 159 -12.70 7.13 1.60
N PRO A 160 -12.67 5.83 1.95
CA PRO A 160 -12.62 4.77 0.96
C PRO A 160 -13.82 4.84 0.00
N ASP A 161 -13.54 4.70 -1.29
CA ASP A 161 -14.52 4.61 -2.36
C ASP A 161 -14.47 3.20 -2.97
N LEU A 162 -15.61 2.51 -2.98
CA LEU A 162 -15.72 1.16 -3.53
C LEU A 162 -15.62 1.14 -5.06
N THR A 163 -15.84 2.27 -5.73
CA THR A 163 -15.74 2.35 -7.20
C THR A 163 -14.28 2.33 -7.68
N THR A 164 -13.35 2.85 -6.87
CA THR A 164 -11.91 2.88 -7.18
C THR A 164 -11.13 1.72 -6.58
N THR A 165 -11.73 1.00 -5.63
CA THR A 165 -11.20 -0.22 -5.02
C THR A 165 -11.65 -1.44 -5.82
N ASN A 166 -11.02 -1.67 -6.97
CA ASN A 166 -11.41 -2.73 -7.91
C ASN A 166 -10.25 -3.68 -8.28
N ASP A 167 -10.56 -4.71 -9.08
CA ASP A 167 -9.63 -5.72 -9.56
C ASP A 167 -9.43 -5.62 -11.09
N ASP A 168 -9.68 -4.45 -11.69
CA ASP A 168 -9.73 -4.30 -13.16
C ASP A 168 -8.41 -4.67 -13.85
N ILE A 169 -7.28 -4.36 -13.20
CA ILE A 169 -5.94 -4.66 -13.73
C ILE A 169 -5.72 -6.18 -13.79
N VAL A 170 -5.89 -6.88 -12.66
CA VAL A 170 -5.68 -8.34 -12.59
C VAL A 170 -6.73 -9.13 -13.35
N ASN A 171 -7.93 -8.58 -13.53
CA ASN A 171 -8.99 -9.17 -14.37
C ASN A 171 -8.77 -8.91 -15.88
N GLY A 172 -7.77 -8.10 -16.26
CA GLY A 172 -7.47 -7.78 -17.66
C GLY A 172 -8.53 -6.89 -18.33
N VAL A 173 -9.35 -6.17 -17.56
CA VAL A 173 -10.40 -5.26 -18.05
C VAL A 173 -10.04 -3.78 -17.91
N PHE A 174 -8.89 -3.49 -17.27
CA PHE A 174 -8.37 -2.13 -17.16
C PHE A 174 -8.14 -1.52 -18.55
N LYS A 175 -8.59 -0.28 -18.72
CA LYS A 175 -8.33 0.53 -19.90
C LYS A 175 -7.26 1.56 -19.54
N SER A 176 -6.30 1.79 -20.46
CA SER A 176 -5.27 2.80 -20.29
C SER A 176 -5.86 4.12 -19.79
N ALA A 177 -5.13 4.79 -18.90
CA ALA A 177 -5.56 6.06 -18.34
C ALA A 177 -5.76 7.10 -19.45
N SER A 178 -6.47 8.19 -19.14
CA SER A 178 -6.77 9.25 -20.10
C SER A 178 -5.52 9.92 -20.70
N ASP A 179 -4.38 9.83 -20.01
CA ASP A 179 -3.08 10.32 -20.48
C ASP A 179 -2.25 9.25 -21.22
N GLY A 180 -2.81 8.07 -21.47
CA GLY A 180 -2.14 6.94 -22.13
C GLY A 180 -1.26 6.11 -21.20
N THR A 181 -1.29 6.33 -19.88
CA THR A 181 -0.54 5.53 -18.91
C THR A 181 -1.18 4.15 -18.70
N ASP A 182 -0.35 3.10 -18.74
CA ASP A 182 -0.73 1.73 -18.42
C ASP A 182 -0.33 1.34 -16.99
N PRO A 183 -0.91 0.28 -16.40
CA PRO A 183 -0.52 -0.18 -15.07
C PRO A 183 0.89 -0.74 -15.02
N LEU A 184 1.71 -0.28 -14.06
CA LEU A 184 3.01 -0.86 -13.75
C LEU A 184 2.92 -2.03 -12.75
N GLY A 185 1.91 -2.01 -11.89
CA GLY A 185 1.69 -3.00 -10.84
C GLY A 185 0.29 -3.62 -10.95
N PRO A 186 0.08 -4.80 -10.37
CA PRO A 186 -1.20 -5.52 -10.44
C PRO A 186 -2.31 -4.85 -9.63
N PHE A 187 -1.97 -4.05 -8.60
CA PHE A 187 -2.94 -3.43 -7.69
C PHE A 187 -2.59 -1.97 -7.42
N THR A 188 -3.61 -1.13 -7.30
CA THR A 188 -3.46 0.26 -6.85
C THR A 188 -3.28 0.33 -5.34
N ALA A 189 -2.70 1.42 -4.84
CA ALA A 189 -2.46 1.62 -3.40
C ALA A 189 -3.73 1.46 -2.54
N GLN A 190 -4.85 2.07 -2.95
CA GLN A 190 -6.14 1.95 -2.22
C GLN A 190 -6.64 0.50 -2.18
N ARG A 191 -6.46 -0.25 -3.27
CA ARG A 191 -6.84 -1.65 -3.35
C ARG A 191 -5.98 -2.53 -2.43
N VAL A 192 -4.69 -2.23 -2.32
CA VAL A 192 -3.77 -2.88 -1.38
C VAL A 192 -4.17 -2.56 0.06
N ASP A 193 -4.36 -1.29 0.43
CA ASP A 193 -4.76 -0.91 1.79
C ASP A 193 -6.07 -1.56 2.24
N TYR A 194 -7.08 -1.58 1.36
CA TYR A 194 -8.33 -2.28 1.63
C TYR A 194 -8.10 -3.77 1.94
N SER A 195 -7.23 -4.42 1.14
CA SER A 195 -6.90 -5.83 1.35
C SER A 195 -6.10 -6.06 2.63
N LEU A 196 -5.14 -5.20 2.97
CA LEU A 196 -4.37 -5.30 4.22
C LEU A 196 -5.31 -5.20 5.42
N ALA A 197 -6.23 -4.24 5.42
CA ALA A 197 -7.23 -4.10 6.48
C ALA A 197 -8.15 -5.33 6.59
N ARG A 198 -8.58 -5.90 5.46
CA ARG A 198 -9.42 -7.11 5.43
C ARG A 198 -8.66 -8.35 5.87
N LEU A 199 -7.42 -8.48 5.46
CA LEU A 199 -6.56 -9.59 5.80
C LEU A 199 -6.30 -9.61 7.32
N ALA A 200 -5.97 -8.47 7.92
CA ALA A 200 -5.83 -8.36 9.37
C ALA A 200 -7.14 -8.69 10.10
N HIS A 201 -8.28 -8.18 9.61
CA HIS A 201 -9.59 -8.46 10.20
C HIS A 201 -9.98 -9.95 10.15
N TYR A 202 -9.84 -10.60 9.00
CA TYR A 202 -10.30 -11.98 8.81
C TYR A 202 -9.34 -13.02 9.40
N THR A 203 -8.05 -12.71 9.46
CA THR A 203 -7.04 -13.64 9.98
C THR A 203 -6.66 -13.35 11.42
N ALA A 204 -7.15 -12.22 11.98
CA ALA A 204 -6.76 -11.71 13.29
C ALA A 204 -5.23 -11.67 13.48
N THR A 205 -4.49 -11.43 12.41
CA THR A 205 -3.02 -11.47 12.39
C THR A 205 -2.49 -10.27 11.62
N ASP A 206 -1.47 -9.62 12.16
CA ASP A 206 -0.83 -8.47 11.54
C ASP A 206 -0.19 -8.88 10.21
N VAL A 207 -0.28 -7.99 9.22
CA VAL A 207 0.14 -8.27 7.83
C VAL A 207 1.63 -8.55 7.71
N GLU A 208 2.42 -8.01 8.65
CA GLU A 208 3.86 -8.21 8.79
C GLU A 208 4.24 -9.67 9.07
N HIS A 209 3.32 -10.48 9.58
CA HIS A 209 3.57 -11.89 9.89
C HIS A 209 3.34 -12.84 8.71
N PHE A 210 2.78 -12.36 7.60
CA PHE A 210 2.49 -13.19 6.43
C PHE A 210 3.78 -13.66 5.75
N GLN A 211 3.83 -14.97 5.48
CA GLN A 211 4.95 -15.60 4.78
C GLN A 211 4.64 -15.75 3.28
N ASN A 212 5.69 -15.92 2.47
CA ASN A 212 5.56 -16.06 1.01
C ASN A 212 4.91 -17.39 0.56
N TYR A 213 4.85 -18.39 1.45
CA TYR A 213 4.27 -19.70 1.17
C TYR A 213 2.98 -19.87 1.98
N VAL A 214 1.86 -20.02 1.28
CA VAL A 214 0.52 -20.04 1.89
C VAL A 214 -0.11 -21.42 1.70
N LEU A 215 -0.68 -21.96 2.78
CA LEU A 215 -1.50 -23.17 2.75
C LEU A 215 -2.94 -22.81 3.12
N PHE A 216 -3.90 -23.32 2.33
CA PHE A 216 -5.32 -23.23 2.65
C PHE A 216 -5.84 -24.58 3.10
N THR A 217 -6.54 -24.60 4.24
CA THR A 217 -7.11 -25.79 4.84
C THR A 217 -8.58 -25.56 5.17
N ASN A 218 -9.43 -26.55 4.97
CA ASN A 218 -10.87 -26.46 5.19
C ASN A 218 -11.37 -27.18 6.45
N TYR A 219 -10.46 -27.70 7.29
CA TYR A 219 -10.78 -28.34 8.57
C TYR A 219 -9.83 -27.90 9.67
N GLN A 220 -10.37 -27.76 10.89
CA GLN A 220 -9.62 -27.29 12.05
C GLN A 220 -8.44 -28.20 12.43
N PHE A 221 -8.55 -29.52 12.22
CA PHE A 221 -7.49 -30.44 12.63
C PHE A 221 -6.16 -30.16 11.93
N TYR A 222 -6.16 -29.65 10.69
CA TYR A 222 -4.93 -29.27 10.01
C TYR A 222 -4.19 -28.14 10.73
N VAL A 223 -4.92 -27.21 11.35
CA VAL A 223 -4.33 -26.12 12.13
C VAL A 223 -3.69 -26.66 13.41
N SER A 224 -4.35 -27.60 14.08
CA SER A 224 -3.80 -28.27 15.27
C SER A 224 -2.53 -29.06 14.97
N GLU A 225 -2.51 -29.81 13.87
CA GLU A 225 -1.32 -30.54 13.42
C GLU A 225 -0.20 -29.57 12.97
N PHE A 226 -0.55 -28.46 12.33
CA PHE A 226 0.41 -27.43 11.95
C PHE A 226 1.06 -26.76 13.17
N GLU A 227 0.29 -26.46 14.23
CA GLU A 227 0.85 -25.96 15.48
C GLU A 227 1.77 -26.98 16.15
N ALA A 228 1.37 -28.25 16.20
CA ALA A 228 2.21 -29.31 16.75
C ALA A 228 3.54 -29.46 15.98
N TYR A 229 3.49 -29.39 14.66
CA TYR A 229 4.69 -29.35 13.82
C TYR A 229 5.53 -28.10 14.08
N ALA A 230 4.91 -26.92 14.18
CA ALA A 230 5.61 -25.67 14.42
C ALA A 230 6.40 -25.71 15.73
N ARG A 231 5.83 -26.27 16.81
CA ARG A 231 6.55 -26.46 18.09
C ARG A 231 7.74 -27.41 17.98
N GLN A 232 7.59 -28.51 17.22
CA GLN A 232 8.70 -29.42 16.96
C GLN A 232 9.81 -28.73 16.15
N ALA A 233 9.44 -27.91 15.16
CA ALA A 233 10.38 -27.14 14.37
C ALA A 233 11.12 -26.08 15.22
N LEU A 234 10.41 -25.39 16.12
CA LEU A 234 11.02 -24.43 17.05
C LEU A 234 11.96 -25.11 18.07
N ALA A 235 11.72 -26.38 18.41
CA ALA A 235 12.61 -27.16 19.28
C ALA A 235 13.90 -27.61 18.59
N ASP A 236 13.96 -27.59 17.25
CA ASP A 236 15.14 -27.95 16.46
C ASP A 236 15.91 -26.68 16.06
N PRO A 237 17.11 -26.43 16.62
CA PRO A 237 17.93 -25.27 16.29
C PRO A 237 18.33 -25.18 14.81
N GLU A 238 18.33 -26.29 14.09
CA GLU A 238 18.73 -26.36 12.67
C GLU A 238 17.56 -26.15 11.70
N SER A 239 16.32 -26.00 12.20
CA SER A 239 15.13 -25.89 11.34
C SER A 239 15.03 -24.57 10.58
N GLY A 240 15.68 -23.51 11.09
CA GLY A 240 15.60 -22.15 10.56
C GLY A 240 14.30 -21.41 10.92
N TYR A 241 13.33 -22.06 11.57
CA TYR A 241 12.12 -21.40 12.08
C TYR A 241 12.39 -20.77 13.45
N THR A 242 12.05 -19.50 13.61
CA THR A 242 12.33 -18.74 14.84
C THR A 242 11.10 -18.37 15.65
N SER A 243 9.91 -18.44 15.04
CA SER A 243 8.64 -18.18 15.73
C SER A 243 7.46 -18.81 15.01
N PHE A 244 6.39 -19.04 15.78
CA PHE A 244 5.05 -19.34 15.31
C PHE A 244 4.09 -18.25 15.76
N VAL A 245 3.37 -17.65 14.82
CA VAL A 245 2.38 -16.60 15.11
C VAL A 245 0.99 -17.19 14.94
N SER A 246 0.21 -17.19 16.02
CA SER A 246 -1.17 -17.64 16.00
C SER A 246 -2.14 -16.44 15.96
N PRO A 247 -3.44 -16.67 15.63
CA PRO A 247 -4.44 -15.61 15.62
C PRO A 247 -4.48 -14.82 16.93
N GLY A 248 -4.62 -13.51 16.81
CA GLY A 248 -4.46 -12.54 17.88
C GLY A 248 -3.02 -12.08 18.09
N ASN A 249 -2.13 -12.29 17.10
CA ASN A 249 -0.71 -11.95 17.16
C ASN A 249 0.04 -12.59 18.34
N GLN A 250 -0.35 -13.80 18.75
CA GLN A 250 0.36 -14.51 19.80
C GLN A 250 1.61 -15.14 19.20
N ILE A 251 2.77 -14.69 19.66
CA ILE A 251 4.07 -15.14 19.16
C ILE A 251 4.62 -16.18 20.12
N ILE A 252 4.91 -17.36 19.58
CA ILE A 252 5.56 -18.47 20.28
C ILE A 252 6.97 -18.60 19.71
N THR A 253 7.97 -18.46 20.58
CA THR A 253 9.40 -18.60 20.24
C THR A 253 10.03 -19.82 20.90
N ASP A 254 9.40 -20.36 21.94
CA ASP A 254 9.85 -21.52 22.69
C ASP A 254 8.90 -22.71 22.43
N PRO A 255 9.39 -23.97 22.50
CA PRO A 255 8.61 -25.18 22.23
C PRO A 255 7.32 -25.33 23.06
#